data_AF-A0A938CFZ4-F1
#
_entry.id   AF-A0A938CFZ4-F1
#
_cell.length_a   1.000
_cell.length_b   1.000
_cell.length_c   1.000
_cell.angle_alpha   90.00
_cell.angle_beta   90.00
_cell.angle_gamma   90.00
#
_symmetry.space_group_name_H-M   'P 1'
#
loop_
_entity.id
_entity.type
_entity.pdbx_description
1 polymer ?
#
loop_
_entity_poly.entity_id
_entity_poly.type
_entity_poly.pdbx_seq_one_letter_code
_entity_poly.pdbx_strand_id
1 'polypeptide(L)'
;STQKEPEERERAARNRDLVAARMTPAQIAEAQRLAREWRPKTAAATPPPATPQTSGSIVIQPLLEGRKTITPDWAAINAVPLGDKGNPVRVHLAGQEAYLSRLVCSNGAPPTFYRVGSFGVGVYGTIVDGYDVDCAGSKRMVFMDMYHPNYVEPRPVPGFTIRAP
;
A
#
# COMPACT_ATOMS: atom_id res chain seq x y z
N SER A 1 30.13 10.98 1.58
CA SER A 1 29.68 11.81 2.71
C SER A 1 28.98 10.93 3.74
N THR A 2 29.73 10.36 4.68
CA THR A 2 29.22 9.31 5.60
C THR A 2 29.39 9.70 7.07
N GLN A 3 29.86 10.92 7.36
CA GLN A 3 30.14 11.40 8.71
C GLN A 3 28.93 12.08 9.40
N LYS A 4 27.81 12.33 8.69
CA LYS A 4 26.67 13.09 9.23
C LYS A 4 25.75 12.30 10.17
N GLU A 5 25.55 11.00 9.92
CA GLU A 5 24.63 10.16 10.71
C GLU A 5 24.96 10.06 12.22
N PRO A 6 26.20 9.78 12.65
CA PRO A 6 26.51 9.67 14.08
C PRO A 6 26.37 11.02 14.80
N GLU A 7 26.75 12.12 14.16
CA GLU A 7 26.65 13.47 14.71
C GLU A 7 25.19 13.91 14.86
N GLU A 8 24.32 13.55 13.91
CA GLU A 8 22.89 13.83 13.95
C GLU A 8 22.18 13.07 15.08
N ARG A 9 22.53 11.79 15.29
CA ARG A 9 21.99 10.98 16.40
C ARG A 9 22.41 11.54 17.75
N GLU A 10 23.66 11.94 17.90
CA GLU A 10 24.18 12.52 19.14
C GLU A 10 23.56 13.88 19.43
N ARG A 11 23.39 14.72 18.40
CA ARG A 11 22.68 16.00 18.50
C ARG A 11 21.21 15.82 18.89
N ALA A 12 20.53 14.81 18.33
CA ALA A 12 19.17 14.47 18.71
C ALA A 12 19.06 14.02 20.18
N ALA A 13 20.01 13.20 20.66
CA ALA A 13 20.05 12.77 22.05
C ALA A 13 20.25 13.95 23.02
N ARG A 14 21.22 14.85 22.75
CA ARG A 14 21.43 16.06 23.55
C ARG A 14 20.21 16.98 23.58
N ASN A 15 19.57 17.20 22.43
CA ASN A 15 18.38 18.03 22.35
C ASN A 15 17.22 17.45 23.17
N ARG A 16 17.03 16.12 23.14
CA ARG A 16 16.04 15.44 23.98
C ARG A 16 16.30 15.68 25.46
N ASP A 17 17.55 15.53 25.90
CA ASP A 17 17.90 15.65 27.31
C ASP A 17 17.76 17.10 27.83
N LEU A 18 18.07 18.10 26.99
CA LEU A 18 17.84 19.51 27.31
C LEU A 18 16.36 19.87 27.45
N VAL A 19 15.50 19.29 26.61
CA VAL A 19 14.05 19.46 26.72
C VAL A 19 13.55 18.79 28.00
N ALA A 20 14.02 17.58 28.31
CA ALA A 20 13.65 16.86 29.53
C ALA A 20 14.04 17.64 30.81
N ALA A 21 15.19 18.31 30.83
CA ALA A 21 15.64 19.14 31.95
C ALA A 21 14.78 20.41 32.16
N ARG A 22 14.01 20.84 31.15
CA ARG A 22 13.12 22.02 31.22
C ARG A 22 11.66 21.65 31.45
N MET A 23 11.32 20.37 31.50
CA MET A 23 9.96 19.90 31.78
C MET A 23 9.74 19.76 33.27
N THR A 24 8.59 20.21 33.76
CA THR A 24 8.19 19.95 35.14
C THR A 24 7.86 18.46 35.32
N PRO A 25 7.94 17.91 36.55
CA PRO A 25 7.51 16.54 36.82
C PRO A 25 6.08 16.23 36.32
N ALA A 26 5.18 17.21 36.38
CA ALA A 26 3.83 17.09 35.85
C ALA A 26 3.80 16.96 34.31
N GLN A 27 4.62 17.73 33.59
CA GLN A 27 4.73 17.62 32.14
C GLN A 27 5.38 16.29 31.71
N ILE A 28 6.32 15.76 32.48
CA ILE A 28 6.92 14.44 32.24
C ILE A 28 5.88 13.34 32.43
N ALA A 29 5.11 13.39 33.53
CA ALA A 29 4.03 12.43 33.79
C ALA A 29 2.97 12.46 32.68
N GLU A 30 2.58 13.64 32.21
CA GLU A 30 1.63 13.79 31.11
C GLU A 30 2.21 13.28 29.78
N ALA A 31 3.47 13.56 29.48
CA ALA A 31 4.13 13.01 28.29
C ALA A 31 4.21 11.48 28.33
N GLN A 32 4.48 10.89 29.50
CA GLN A 32 4.46 9.44 29.68
C GLN A 32 3.06 8.85 29.53
N ARG A 33 2.02 9.53 30.03
CA ARG A 33 0.61 9.13 29.84
C ARG A 33 0.23 9.16 28.37
N LEU A 34 0.51 10.27 27.68
CA LEU A 34 0.28 10.43 26.24
C LEU A 34 1.05 9.39 25.42
N ALA A 35 2.30 9.07 25.78
CA ALA A 35 3.08 8.04 25.10
C ALA A 35 2.49 6.63 25.27
N ARG A 36 1.89 6.33 26.45
CA ARG A 36 1.19 5.06 26.69
C ARG A 36 -0.14 4.97 25.96
N GLU A 37 -0.83 6.10 25.80
CA GLU A 37 -2.10 6.20 25.09
C GLU A 37 -1.93 6.38 23.57
N TRP A 38 -0.73 6.75 23.14
CA TRP A 38 -0.42 7.01 21.74
C TRP A 38 -0.56 5.73 20.92
N ARG A 39 -1.56 5.74 20.03
CA ARG A 39 -1.71 4.73 18.99
C ARG A 39 -1.17 5.31 17.68
N PRO A 40 -0.15 4.70 17.05
CA PRO A 40 0.32 5.17 15.76
C PRO A 40 -0.82 5.04 14.75
N LYS A 41 -1.09 6.11 14.00
CA LYS A 41 -2.04 6.12 12.87
C LYS A 41 -1.65 5.13 11.76
N THR A 42 -0.45 4.55 11.86
CA THR A 42 0.14 3.55 10.98
C THR A 42 0.19 2.14 11.55
N ALA A 43 -0.29 1.86 12.77
CA ALA A 43 -0.67 0.50 13.13
C ALA A 43 -1.99 0.15 12.44
N ALA A 44 -1.93 0.10 11.11
CA ALA A 44 -2.85 -0.73 10.35
C ALA A 44 -2.75 -2.11 10.99
N ALA A 45 -3.85 -2.53 11.63
CA ALA A 45 -4.07 -3.92 11.94
C ALA A 45 -3.63 -4.71 10.72
N THR A 46 -2.70 -5.66 10.91
CA THR A 46 -2.35 -6.66 9.90
C THR A 46 -3.67 -7.11 9.28
N PRO A 47 -3.97 -6.78 8.01
CA PRO A 47 -5.17 -7.31 7.40
C PRO A 47 -5.06 -8.83 7.49
N PRO A 48 -6.17 -9.57 7.67
CA PRO A 48 -6.10 -11.01 7.48
C PRO A 48 -5.37 -11.27 6.15
N PRO A 49 -4.45 -12.25 6.07
CA PRO A 49 -3.76 -12.53 4.84
C PRO A 49 -4.83 -12.77 3.78
N ALA A 50 -4.98 -11.79 2.88
CA ALA A 50 -5.77 -11.97 1.69
C ALA A 50 -5.19 -13.22 1.04
N THR A 51 -6.02 -14.22 0.76
CA THR A 51 -5.60 -15.54 0.28
C THR A 51 -4.47 -15.36 -0.76
N PRO A 52 -3.32 -16.04 -0.61
CA PRO A 52 -2.17 -15.85 -1.49
C PRO A 52 -2.60 -15.93 -2.95
N GLN A 53 -2.05 -15.07 -3.79
CA GLN A 53 -2.27 -15.17 -5.23
C GLN A 53 -1.80 -16.55 -5.71
N THR A 54 -2.67 -17.17 -6.50
CA THR A 54 -2.58 -18.49 -7.14
C THR A 54 -1.16 -18.93 -7.50
N SER A 55 -0.67 -20.04 -6.96
CA SER A 55 0.69 -20.62 -7.16
C SER A 55 0.96 -21.27 -8.53
N GLY A 56 0.33 -20.81 -9.60
CA GLY A 56 0.40 -21.41 -10.94
C GLY A 56 0.62 -20.40 -12.06
N SER A 57 0.68 -20.86 -13.31
CA SER A 57 0.83 -19.95 -14.45
C SER A 57 -0.43 -19.12 -14.67
N ILE A 58 -0.24 -17.89 -15.15
CA ILE A 58 -1.32 -16.96 -15.49
C ILE A 58 -1.20 -16.49 -16.94
N VAL A 59 -2.32 -16.10 -17.51
CA VAL A 59 -2.36 -15.47 -18.83
C VAL A 59 -2.25 -13.96 -18.66
N ILE A 60 -1.40 -13.35 -19.47
CA ILE A 60 -1.35 -11.90 -19.68
C ILE A 60 -1.52 -11.58 -21.16
N GLN A 61 -2.00 -10.38 -21.45
CA GLN A 61 -2.21 -9.91 -22.83
C GLN A 61 -1.59 -8.52 -23.04
N PRO A 62 -0.24 -8.40 -23.05
CA PRO A 62 0.45 -7.15 -23.39
C PRO A 62 -0.03 -6.53 -24.71
N LEU A 63 0.05 -5.20 -24.80
CA LEU A 63 -0.42 -4.45 -25.97
C LEU A 63 0.34 -4.80 -27.26
N LEU A 64 1.65 -5.07 -27.18
CA LEU A 64 2.53 -5.27 -28.34
C LEU A 64 2.86 -6.74 -28.64
N GLU A 65 2.81 -7.61 -27.64
CA GLU A 65 3.37 -8.97 -27.70
C GLU A 65 2.30 -10.07 -27.82
N GLY A 66 1.02 -9.70 -27.83
CA GLY A 66 -0.09 -10.65 -27.84
C GLY A 66 -0.23 -11.43 -26.54
N ARG A 67 -1.17 -12.38 -26.51
CA ARG A 67 -1.47 -13.17 -25.32
C ARG A 67 -0.36 -14.18 -25.04
N LYS A 68 0.16 -14.19 -23.81
CA LYS A 68 1.18 -15.14 -23.35
C LYS A 68 0.88 -15.67 -21.95
N THR A 69 1.39 -16.85 -21.67
CA THR A 69 1.34 -17.46 -20.35
C THR A 69 2.66 -17.23 -19.63
N ILE A 70 2.61 -16.78 -18.38
CA ILE A 70 3.77 -16.55 -17.53
C ILE A 70 3.63 -17.32 -16.21
N THR A 71 4.75 -17.60 -15.57
CA THR A 71 4.80 -18.13 -14.21
C THR A 71 5.51 -17.09 -13.33
N PRO A 72 4.74 -16.24 -12.61
CA PRO A 72 5.32 -15.24 -11.71
C PRO A 72 6.00 -15.89 -10.50
N ASP A 73 6.92 -15.16 -9.89
CA ASP A 73 7.41 -15.49 -8.55
C ASP A 73 6.34 -15.15 -7.51
N TRP A 74 5.42 -16.10 -7.30
CA TRP A 74 4.32 -15.93 -6.36
C TRP A 74 4.78 -15.75 -4.92
N ALA A 75 5.94 -16.31 -4.54
CA ALA A 75 6.46 -16.16 -3.20
C ALA A 75 6.88 -14.69 -2.97
N ALA A 76 7.64 -14.11 -3.91
CA ALA A 76 8.03 -12.71 -3.84
C ALA A 76 6.82 -11.75 -3.89
N ILE A 77 5.85 -12.03 -4.77
CA ILE A 77 4.65 -11.20 -4.92
C ILE A 77 3.78 -11.26 -3.65
N ASN A 78 3.54 -12.45 -3.10
CA ASN A 78 2.71 -12.59 -1.90
C ASN A 78 3.38 -12.07 -0.61
N ALA A 79 4.70 -11.83 -0.64
CA ALA A 79 5.42 -11.23 0.48
C ALA A 79 5.16 -9.72 0.65
N VAL A 80 4.57 -9.06 -0.36
CA VAL A 80 4.21 -7.64 -0.29
C VAL A 80 2.68 -7.44 -0.42
N PRO A 81 2.11 -6.37 0.19
CA PRO A 81 0.67 -6.20 0.23
C PRO A 81 0.05 -5.96 -1.15
N LEU A 82 -1.16 -6.47 -1.37
CA LEU A 82 -1.91 -6.22 -2.61
C LEU A 82 -2.13 -4.72 -2.85
N GLY A 83 -1.90 -4.28 -4.08
CA GLY A 83 -1.92 -2.87 -4.47
C GLY A 83 -0.57 -2.16 -4.33
N ASP A 84 0.46 -2.83 -3.82
CA ASP A 84 1.84 -2.36 -3.94
C ASP A 84 2.38 -2.57 -5.37
N LYS A 85 3.44 -1.86 -5.76
CA LYS A 85 4.07 -2.05 -7.07
C LYS A 85 4.62 -3.48 -7.25
N GLY A 86 5.05 -4.11 -6.16
CA GLY A 86 5.49 -5.51 -6.15
C GLY A 86 4.36 -6.55 -6.10
N ASN A 87 3.12 -6.13 -5.86
CA ASN A 87 1.92 -6.97 -5.91
C ASN A 87 0.74 -6.14 -6.44
N PRO A 88 0.79 -5.74 -7.72
CA PRO A 88 -0.22 -4.86 -8.28
C PRO A 88 -1.54 -5.60 -8.39
N VAL A 89 -2.64 -4.85 -8.26
CA VAL A 89 -3.98 -5.38 -8.48
C VAL A 89 -4.08 -5.83 -9.93
N ARG A 90 -4.35 -7.11 -10.14
CA ARG A 90 -4.58 -7.66 -11.47
C ARG A 90 -5.99 -7.28 -11.92
N VAL A 91 -6.11 -6.64 -13.08
CA VAL A 91 -7.39 -6.30 -13.71
C VAL A 91 -7.30 -6.46 -15.22
N HIS A 92 -8.44 -6.33 -15.90
CA HIS A 92 -8.51 -6.34 -17.35
C HIS A 92 -9.04 -5.01 -17.89
N LEU A 93 -8.20 -4.23 -18.59
CA LEU A 93 -8.60 -2.99 -19.27
C LEU A 93 -9.40 -2.04 -18.36
N ALA A 94 -10.67 -1.78 -18.68
CA ALA A 94 -11.61 -0.99 -17.87
C ALA A 94 -11.83 -1.50 -16.43
N GLY A 95 -11.30 -2.68 -16.11
CA GLY A 95 -11.31 -3.28 -14.79
C GLY A 95 -10.59 -2.46 -13.70
N GLN A 96 -9.76 -1.47 -14.08
CA GLN A 96 -9.13 -0.56 -13.10
C GLN A 96 -10.20 0.23 -12.32
N GLU A 97 -11.06 0.96 -13.03
CA GLU A 97 -12.14 1.73 -12.41
C GLU A 97 -13.19 0.83 -11.75
N ALA A 98 -13.49 -0.34 -12.35
CA ALA A 98 -14.43 -1.32 -11.79
C ALA A 98 -13.91 -1.92 -10.46
N TYR A 99 -12.61 -2.10 -10.30
CA TYR A 99 -12.03 -2.51 -9.02
C TYR A 99 -12.12 -1.39 -7.99
N LEU A 100 -11.68 -0.18 -8.35
CA LEU A 100 -11.63 0.97 -7.43
C LEU A 100 -13.03 1.39 -6.94
N SER A 101 -14.05 1.35 -7.82
CA SER A 101 -15.45 1.65 -7.46
C SER A 101 -16.09 0.60 -6.54
N ARG A 102 -15.56 -0.62 -6.47
CA ARG A 102 -16.00 -1.65 -5.52
C ARG A 102 -15.34 -1.51 -4.15
N LEU A 103 -14.25 -0.75 -4.03
CA LEU A 103 -13.63 -0.51 -2.75
C LEU A 103 -14.55 0.31 -1.84
N VAL A 104 -14.50 0.01 -0.55
CA VAL A 104 -15.28 0.71 0.47
C VAL A 104 -14.33 1.03 1.63
N CYS A 105 -14.28 2.30 2.00
CA CYS A 105 -13.50 2.82 3.11
C CYS A 105 -13.99 2.26 4.46
N SER A 106 -13.16 2.39 5.50
CA SER A 106 -13.52 1.92 6.86
C SER A 106 -14.77 2.60 7.45
N ASN A 107 -15.10 3.81 6.98
CA ASN A 107 -16.32 4.53 7.34
C ASN A 107 -17.55 4.16 6.48
N GLY A 108 -17.43 3.17 5.59
CA GLY A 108 -18.51 2.71 4.71
C GLY A 108 -18.70 3.54 3.43
N ALA A 109 -18.00 4.67 3.27
CA ALA A 109 -18.08 5.50 2.08
C ALA A 109 -17.25 4.90 0.92
N PRO A 110 -17.61 5.19 -0.35
CA PRO A 110 -16.72 4.92 -1.47
C PRO A 110 -15.48 5.84 -1.40
N PRO A 111 -14.30 5.36 -1.81
CA PRO A 111 -13.15 6.25 -1.95
C PRO A 111 -13.30 7.16 -3.17
N THR A 112 -12.62 8.30 -3.14
CA THR A 112 -12.32 9.04 -4.37
C THR A 112 -10.98 8.56 -4.91
N PHE A 113 -10.82 8.48 -6.23
CA PHE A 113 -9.58 8.05 -6.83
C PHE A 113 -9.25 8.84 -8.09
N TYR A 114 -7.96 8.99 -8.38
CA TYR A 114 -7.49 9.57 -9.63
C TYR A 114 -6.26 8.81 -10.13
N ARG A 115 -6.17 8.67 -11.46
CA ARG A 115 -5.02 8.05 -12.11
C ARG A 115 -3.84 9.02 -12.06
N VAL A 116 -2.73 8.58 -11.48
CA VAL A 116 -1.49 9.35 -11.40
C VAL A 116 -0.69 9.20 -12.68
N GLY A 117 -0.67 7.99 -13.24
CA GLY A 117 0.04 7.70 -14.49
C GLY A 117 0.57 6.27 -14.54
N SER A 118 1.41 6.00 -15.52
CA SER A 118 2.10 4.71 -15.68
C SER A 118 3.44 4.71 -14.94
N PHE A 119 3.76 3.60 -14.27
CA PHE A 119 4.95 3.44 -13.42
C PHE A 119 5.95 2.42 -13.97
N GLY A 120 5.89 2.17 -15.28
CA GLY A 120 6.77 1.26 -16.00
C GLY A 120 6.33 -0.20 -15.86
N VAL A 121 7.26 -1.11 -16.19
CA VAL A 121 7.03 -2.55 -16.18
C VAL A 121 6.98 -3.07 -14.74
N GLY A 122 5.93 -3.81 -14.40
CA GLY A 122 5.72 -4.46 -13.11
C GLY A 122 6.16 -5.91 -13.06
N VAL A 123 5.83 -6.58 -11.95
CA VAL A 123 6.23 -7.97 -11.65
C VAL A 123 5.67 -9.03 -12.60
N TYR A 124 4.61 -8.70 -13.35
CA TYR A 124 4.04 -9.57 -14.37
C TYR A 124 4.64 -9.34 -15.77
N GLY A 125 5.60 -8.41 -15.90
CA GLY A 125 6.23 -8.09 -17.19
C GLY A 125 5.40 -7.16 -18.08
N THR A 126 4.38 -6.51 -17.53
CA THR A 126 3.49 -5.56 -18.20
C THR A 126 3.45 -4.21 -17.49
N ILE A 127 2.96 -3.18 -18.17
CA ILE A 127 2.94 -1.83 -17.61
C ILE A 127 1.93 -1.77 -16.46
N VAL A 128 2.37 -1.23 -15.33
CA VAL A 128 1.52 -0.92 -14.17
C VAL A 128 1.15 0.55 -14.15
N ASP A 129 -0.08 0.82 -13.78
CA ASP A 129 -0.56 2.18 -13.50
C ASP A 129 -0.69 2.39 -12.00
N GLY A 130 -0.47 3.63 -11.57
CA GLY A 130 -0.68 4.07 -10.19
C GLY A 130 -1.92 4.95 -10.10
N TYR A 131 -2.71 4.70 -9.05
CA TYR A 131 -3.88 5.46 -8.68
C TYR A 131 -3.71 5.99 -7.26
N ASP A 132 -3.98 7.26 -7.07
CA ASP A 132 -4.17 7.80 -5.73
C ASP A 132 -5.61 7.52 -5.31
N VAL A 133 -5.76 6.85 -4.18
CA VAL A 133 -7.05 6.47 -3.59
C VAL A 133 -7.17 7.13 -2.23
N ASP A 134 -8.23 7.90 -2.03
CA ASP A 134 -8.45 8.71 -0.84
C ASP A 134 -9.72 8.27 -0.09
N CYS A 135 -9.54 7.95 1.19
CA CYS A 135 -10.61 7.79 2.17
C CYS A 135 -10.58 8.94 3.19
N ALA A 136 -11.40 9.97 2.96
CA ALA A 136 -11.58 11.11 3.88
C ALA A 136 -10.25 11.75 4.35
N GLY A 137 -9.34 11.99 3.42
CA GLY A 137 -8.01 12.57 3.63
C GLY A 137 -6.91 11.53 3.86
N SER A 138 -7.25 10.25 3.96
CA SER A 138 -6.27 9.15 4.05
C SER A 138 -5.95 8.62 2.67
N LYS A 139 -4.93 9.24 2.04
CA LYS A 139 -4.47 8.90 0.70
C LYS A 139 -3.50 7.72 0.69
N ARG A 140 -3.58 6.92 -0.37
CA ARG A 140 -2.65 5.84 -0.67
C ARG A 140 -2.52 5.63 -2.18
N MET A 141 -1.30 5.32 -2.61
CA MET A 141 -1.04 4.82 -3.95
C MET A 141 -1.48 3.35 -4.07
N VAL A 142 -2.23 3.03 -5.11
CA VAL A 142 -2.61 1.67 -5.51
C VAL A 142 -2.10 1.42 -6.91
N PHE A 143 -1.27 0.39 -7.07
CA PHE A 143 -0.75 -0.04 -8.36
C PHE A 143 -1.62 -1.14 -8.95
N MET A 144 -1.88 -1.04 -10.25
CA MET A 144 -2.78 -1.96 -10.96
C MET A 144 -2.15 -2.34 -12.30
N ASP A 145 -2.20 -3.64 -12.63
CA ASP A 145 -1.81 -4.18 -13.93
C ASP A 145 -3.07 -4.54 -14.72
N MET A 146 -3.24 -3.94 -15.89
CA MET A 146 -4.47 -4.06 -16.69
C MET A 146 -4.46 -5.22 -17.69
N TYR A 147 -3.38 -5.98 -17.76
CA TYR A 147 -3.15 -6.95 -18.83
C TYR A 147 -3.51 -8.38 -18.43
N HIS A 148 -4.42 -8.57 -17.48
CA HIS A 148 -4.88 -9.88 -17.02
C HIS A 148 -6.28 -10.22 -17.58
N PRO A 149 -6.37 -10.79 -18.80
CA PRO A 149 -7.65 -11.01 -19.46
C PRO A 149 -8.59 -11.89 -18.64
N ASN A 150 -9.86 -11.49 -18.56
CA ASN A 150 -10.94 -12.17 -17.83
C ASN A 150 -10.72 -12.30 -16.31
N TYR A 151 -9.70 -11.65 -15.74
CA TYR A 151 -9.46 -11.68 -14.31
C TYR A 151 -10.16 -10.49 -13.62
N VAL A 152 -10.90 -10.80 -12.56
CA VAL A 152 -11.51 -9.82 -11.67
C VAL A 152 -10.96 -10.07 -10.28
N GLU A 153 -10.19 -9.12 -9.73
CA GLU A 153 -9.61 -9.26 -8.39
C GLU A 153 -10.72 -9.21 -7.32
N PRO A 154 -10.94 -10.29 -6.54
CA PRO A 154 -11.95 -10.29 -5.48
C PRO A 154 -11.43 -9.75 -4.15
N ARG A 155 -10.11 -9.58 -3.99
CA ARG A 155 -9.51 -9.18 -2.70
C ARG A 155 -9.39 -7.65 -2.59
N PRO A 156 -9.65 -7.07 -1.40
CA PRO A 156 -9.40 -5.64 -1.18
C PRO A 156 -7.91 -5.37 -1.00
N VAL A 157 -7.43 -4.21 -1.45
CA VAL A 157 -6.15 -3.67 -0.97
C VAL A 157 -6.25 -3.34 0.53
N PRO A 158 -5.15 -3.37 1.30
CA PRO A 158 -5.17 -3.15 2.75
C PRO A 158 -5.93 -1.89 3.15
N GLY A 159 -6.72 -1.96 4.22
CA GLY A 159 -7.48 -0.82 4.74
C GLY A 159 -8.79 -0.51 4.00
N PHE A 160 -9.19 -1.37 3.06
CA PHE A 160 -10.51 -1.32 2.42
C PHE A 160 -11.25 -2.63 2.64
N THR A 161 -12.57 -2.56 2.48
CA THR A 161 -13.38 -3.73 2.10
C THR A 161 -13.71 -3.63 0.61
N ILE A 162 -14.17 -4.72 0.01
CA ILE A 162 -14.52 -4.74 -1.42
C ILE A 162 -15.88 -5.40 -1.62
N ARG A 163 -16.70 -4.80 -2.48
CA ARG A 163 -17.98 -5.35 -2.91
C ARG A 163 -17.76 -6.47 -3.93
N ALA A 164 -18.71 -7.41 -3.98
CA ALA A 164 -18.74 -8.41 -5.04
C ALA A 164 -18.79 -7.72 -6.43
N PRO A 165 -18.19 -8.34 -7.46
CA PRO A 165 -18.28 -7.86 -8.85
C PRO A 165 -19.72 -7.73 -9.35
#